data_AF-A0A2S5QK75-F1
#
_entry.id   AF-A0A2S5QK75-F1
#
_cell.length_a   1.000
_cell.length_b   1.000
_cell.length_c   1.000
_cell.angle_alpha   90.00
_cell.angle_beta   90.00
_cell.angle_gamma   90.00
#
_symmetry.space_group_name_H-M   'P 1'
#
loop_
_entity.id
_entity.type
_entity.pdbx_description
1 polymer ?
#
loop_
_entity_poly.entity_id
_entity_poly.type
_entity_poly.pdbx_seq_one_letter_code
_entity_poly.pdbx_strand_id
1 'polypeptide(L)'
;MVTGELKSQVDRIWETFWTGGISNPLTVIEQFTFLLFLRRLDENQLLAEKKANLLGTAINSPLYTPEQERFRWHSFVNKDPETMFDLFTKPQANADNLTVFEHMKQLGSQDSEAVGVFAHYMKGATFMIPTPKLLDQVVQMIARIQMDDRDTKGDLYEYLLSKIATAGTNGQFRTPRHIIKMMVEMMQPTQEDTICDPACGTAGFLVAAGEYVHEHHPDWFHDAAFTAHYNQDMFTGVEFDATMLRIAAMNLQLHGIDHPQLIARDALSEVNADSRDQFSLILANPPFKGSLDYDGVEKSLLTTVKTKKTELLFLGLILRMLKVGGRCAVIVPDGVLFGSSNAHVQIRQTIIAQHKLEAVISMPSGVFKPYAGVSTAVLVFTKTNNGGTDHVWFYDMQADGYSLDDKRSPIKDNDIADIIARYQTRQNETNRSRTEQSFLVPLAEIEQNNWDLSINRYKQVVYEQVQHDSPADIIAEIERLDAERAQALAVLKGLLA
;
A
#
# COMPACT_ATOMS: atom_id res chain seq x y z
N MET A 1 8.41 -8.13 11.98
CA MET A 1 7.34 -9.16 11.83
C MET A 1 6.53 -9.19 13.12
N VAL A 2 5.24 -8.83 13.05
CA VAL A 2 4.35 -8.72 14.23
C VAL A 2 4.34 -10.02 15.06
N THR A 3 4.65 -9.93 16.35
CA THR A 3 4.61 -11.08 17.26
C THR A 3 3.18 -11.62 17.42
N GLY A 4 3.03 -12.91 17.76
CA GLY A 4 1.70 -13.51 17.97
C GLY A 4 0.90 -12.81 19.08
N GLU A 5 1.59 -12.26 20.07
CA GLU A 5 0.96 -11.51 21.16
C GLU A 5 0.34 -10.19 20.68
N LEU A 6 1.09 -9.38 19.92
CA LEU A 6 0.61 -8.11 19.36
C LEU A 6 -0.59 -8.33 18.44
N LYS A 7 -0.56 -9.39 17.61
CA LYS A 7 -1.71 -9.75 16.77
C LYS A 7 -2.95 -10.03 17.62
N SER A 8 -2.81 -10.82 18.68
CA SER A 8 -3.93 -11.14 19.59
C SER A 8 -4.47 -9.89 20.28
N GLN A 9 -3.62 -8.93 20.65
CA GLN A 9 -4.05 -7.66 21.24
C GLN A 9 -4.88 -6.83 20.26
N VAL A 10 -4.42 -6.69 19.01
CA VAL A 10 -5.17 -5.97 17.96
C VAL A 10 -6.50 -6.65 17.66
N ASP A 11 -6.51 -7.99 17.56
CA ASP A 11 -7.73 -8.77 17.32
C ASP A 11 -8.78 -8.52 18.42
N ARG A 12 -8.36 -8.51 19.69
CA ARG A 12 -9.25 -8.21 20.82
C ARG A 12 -9.78 -6.78 20.78
N ILE A 13 -8.96 -5.81 20.44
CA ILE A 13 -9.40 -4.40 20.31
C ILE A 13 -10.46 -4.30 19.21
N TRP A 14 -10.20 -4.94 18.06
CA TRP A 14 -11.15 -4.99 16.95
C TRP A 14 -12.50 -5.61 17.34
N GLU A 15 -12.47 -6.78 17.97
CA GLU A 15 -13.67 -7.46 18.47
C GLU A 15 -14.41 -6.63 19.52
N THR A 16 -13.68 -5.89 20.36
CA THR A 16 -14.26 -5.01 21.38
C THR A 16 -15.02 -3.85 20.75
N PHE A 17 -14.47 -3.21 19.71
CA PHE A 17 -15.19 -2.19 18.95
C PHE A 17 -16.45 -2.75 18.28
N TRP A 18 -16.34 -3.93 17.66
CA TRP A 18 -17.45 -4.58 16.97
C TRP A 18 -18.60 -4.91 17.93
N THR A 19 -18.29 -5.57 19.04
CA THR A 19 -19.27 -5.92 20.08
C THR A 19 -19.80 -4.70 20.82
N GLY A 20 -19.03 -3.62 20.87
CA GLY A 20 -19.39 -2.32 21.42
C GLY A 20 -20.26 -1.44 20.52
N GLY A 21 -20.64 -1.92 19.33
CA GLY A 21 -21.61 -1.26 18.45
C GLY A 21 -21.00 -0.48 17.27
N ILE A 22 -19.68 -0.57 17.05
CA ILE A 22 -19.02 0.01 15.87
C ILE A 22 -18.72 -1.11 14.86
N SER A 23 -19.61 -1.29 13.89
CA SER A 23 -19.47 -2.33 12.87
C SER A 23 -18.75 -1.88 11.60
N ASN A 24 -18.55 -0.57 11.38
CA ASN A 24 -17.82 -0.08 10.22
C ASN A 24 -16.29 -0.20 10.46
N PRO A 25 -15.55 -1.01 9.67
CA PRO A 25 -14.11 -1.20 9.82
C PRO A 25 -13.29 0.10 9.77
N LEU A 26 -13.69 1.04 8.90
CA LEU A 26 -13.00 2.34 8.78
C LEU A 26 -13.18 3.17 10.04
N THR A 27 -14.39 3.17 10.60
CA THR A 27 -14.67 3.85 11.87
C THR A 27 -13.84 3.25 13.01
N VAL A 28 -13.74 1.92 13.10
CA VAL A 28 -12.91 1.26 14.12
C VAL A 28 -11.47 1.77 14.08
N ILE A 29 -10.88 1.80 12.89
CA ILE A 29 -9.48 2.21 12.72
C ILE A 29 -9.30 3.69 12.97
N GLU A 30 -10.23 4.51 12.51
CA GLU A 30 -10.19 5.94 12.75
C GLU A 30 -10.23 6.24 14.25
N GLN A 31 -11.17 5.65 15.00
CA GLN A 31 -11.27 5.85 16.46
C GLN A 31 -10.04 5.29 17.19
N PHE A 32 -9.55 4.11 16.79
CA PHE A 32 -8.32 3.55 17.34
C PHE A 32 -7.11 4.47 17.07
N THR A 33 -7.01 5.00 15.85
CA THR A 33 -5.95 5.93 15.44
C THR A 33 -5.96 7.19 16.30
N PHE A 34 -7.14 7.74 16.61
CA PHE A 34 -7.28 8.90 17.50
C PHE A 34 -6.76 8.61 18.91
N LEU A 35 -7.11 7.46 19.47
CA LEU A 35 -6.64 7.09 20.80
C LEU A 35 -5.12 6.84 20.82
N LEU A 36 -4.57 6.19 19.80
CA LEU A 36 -3.12 6.05 19.68
C LEU A 36 -2.41 7.40 19.55
N PHE A 37 -3.00 8.34 18.80
CA PHE A 37 -2.43 9.67 18.63
C PHE A 37 -2.44 10.46 19.95
N LEU A 38 -3.53 10.40 20.72
CA LEU A 38 -3.60 10.99 22.07
C LEU A 38 -2.52 10.44 23.00
N ARG A 39 -2.29 9.12 22.97
CA ARG A 39 -1.20 8.50 23.72
C ARG A 39 0.16 9.04 23.29
N ARG A 40 0.41 9.14 21.98
CA ARG A 40 1.67 9.64 21.42
C ARG A 40 1.93 11.11 21.78
N LEU A 41 0.92 11.98 21.70
CA LEU A 41 1.06 13.39 22.09
C LEU A 41 1.54 13.52 23.53
N ASP A 42 1.00 12.69 24.42
CA ASP A 42 1.40 12.69 25.82
C ASP A 42 2.81 12.12 26.03
N GLU A 43 3.18 11.03 25.35
CA GLU A 43 4.55 10.49 25.35
C GLU A 43 5.58 11.54 24.87
N ASN A 44 5.26 12.29 23.82
CA ASN A 44 6.08 13.39 23.31
C ASN A 44 6.22 14.52 24.33
N GLN A 45 5.12 14.91 24.97
CA GLN A 45 5.13 15.93 26.03
C GLN A 45 5.98 15.48 27.23
N LEU A 46 5.84 14.24 27.68
CA LEU A 46 6.65 13.67 28.78
C LEU A 46 8.14 13.64 28.43
N LEU A 47 8.48 13.32 27.18
CA LEU A 47 9.87 13.37 26.70
C LEU A 47 10.42 14.80 26.71
N ALA A 48 9.62 15.77 26.26
CA ALA A 48 9.98 17.19 26.28
C ALA A 48 10.16 17.71 27.72
N GLU A 49 9.26 17.36 28.64
CA GLU A 49 9.36 17.64 30.07
C GLU A 49 10.62 17.06 30.69
N LYS A 50 10.94 15.80 30.37
CA LYS A 50 12.17 15.14 30.85
C LYS A 50 13.43 15.85 30.34
N LYS A 51 13.47 16.24 29.06
CA LYS A 51 14.59 17.01 28.48
C LYS A 51 14.71 18.39 29.14
N ALA A 52 13.61 19.12 29.30
CA ALA A 52 13.57 20.42 29.95
C ALA A 52 14.07 20.36 31.40
N ASN A 53 13.61 19.37 32.17
CA ASN A 53 14.05 19.14 33.55
C ASN A 53 15.55 18.79 33.64
N LEU A 54 16.07 18.01 32.69
CA LEU A 54 17.50 17.66 32.62
C LEU A 54 18.37 18.89 32.31
N LEU A 55 17.93 19.74 31.37
CA LEU A 55 18.68 20.90 30.89
C LEU A 55 18.44 22.17 31.72
N GLY A 56 17.46 22.17 32.62
CA GLY A 56 17.03 23.35 33.38
C GLY A 56 16.41 24.45 32.50
N THR A 57 15.86 24.08 31.34
CA THR A 57 15.27 25.01 30.37
C THR A 57 13.74 24.91 30.39
N ALA A 58 13.05 25.97 29.97
CA ALA A 58 11.60 25.89 29.71
C ALA A 58 11.33 25.02 28.46
N ILE A 59 10.14 24.42 28.40
CA ILE A 59 9.65 23.74 27.20
C ILE A 59 9.21 24.83 26.22
N ASN A 60 9.80 24.83 25.02
CA ASN A 60 9.31 25.67 23.92
C ASN A 60 8.05 25.04 23.34
N SER A 61 6.95 25.80 23.30
CA SER A 61 5.66 25.38 22.73
C SER A 61 5.10 24.05 23.32
N PRO A 62 4.74 24.02 24.62
CA PRO A 62 4.18 22.82 25.23
C PRO A 62 2.86 22.42 24.55
N LEU A 63 2.63 21.11 24.42
CA LEU A 63 1.41 20.56 23.82
C LEU A 63 0.19 20.74 24.73
N TYR A 64 0.41 20.77 26.04
CA TYR A 64 -0.63 20.91 27.05
C TYR A 64 -0.28 22.07 27.98
N THR A 65 -1.27 22.92 28.29
CA THR A 65 -1.15 23.87 29.40
C THR A 65 -1.39 23.17 30.75
N PRO A 66 -1.01 23.78 31.89
CA PRO A 66 -1.32 23.22 33.21
C PRO A 66 -2.81 22.94 33.44
N GLU A 67 -3.68 23.78 32.88
CA GLU A 67 -5.14 23.63 32.95
C GLU A 67 -5.64 22.40 32.16
N GLN A 68 -4.91 22.05 31.09
CA GLN A 68 -5.21 20.94 30.18
C GLN A 68 -4.57 19.62 30.62
N GLU A 69 -3.93 19.54 31.79
CA GLU A 69 -3.31 18.31 32.32
C GLU A 69 -4.27 17.11 32.31
N ARG A 70 -5.57 17.36 32.56
CA ARG A 70 -6.64 16.34 32.51
C ARG A 70 -6.88 15.74 31.13
N PHE A 71 -6.42 16.38 30.05
CA PHE A 71 -6.52 15.88 28.69
C PHE A 71 -5.38 14.96 28.28
N ARG A 72 -4.37 14.81 29.14
CA ARG A 72 -3.22 13.95 28.88
C ARG A 72 -3.57 12.49 29.10
N TRP A 73 -3.02 11.62 28.25
CA TRP A 73 -3.26 10.18 28.30
C TRP A 73 -3.00 9.60 29.68
N HIS A 74 -1.83 9.89 30.27
CA HIS A 74 -1.45 9.40 31.61
C HIS A 74 -2.39 9.87 32.72
N SER A 75 -3.08 11.00 32.52
CA SER A 75 -4.01 11.59 33.50
C SER A 75 -5.40 10.96 33.47
N PHE A 76 -5.91 10.55 32.31
CA PHE A 76 -7.27 10.00 32.20
C PHE A 76 -7.32 8.47 32.13
N VAL A 77 -6.22 7.78 31.77
CA VAL A 77 -6.19 6.32 31.60
C VAL A 77 -6.63 5.54 32.85
N ASN A 78 -6.47 6.11 34.05
CA ASN A 78 -6.84 5.47 35.31
C ASN A 78 -8.12 6.05 35.95
N LYS A 79 -8.87 6.89 35.23
CA LYS A 79 -10.16 7.42 35.71
C LYS A 79 -11.26 6.38 35.57
N ASP A 80 -12.34 6.55 36.33
CA ASP A 80 -13.53 5.74 36.13
C ASP A 80 -14.14 5.98 34.74
N PRO A 81 -14.83 4.99 34.16
CA PRO A 81 -15.32 5.07 32.78
C PRO A 81 -16.19 6.30 32.49
N GLU A 82 -17.08 6.68 33.41
CA GLU A 82 -17.99 7.81 33.22
C GLU A 82 -17.22 9.14 33.21
N THR A 83 -16.31 9.35 34.17
CA THR A 83 -15.46 10.55 34.18
C THR A 83 -14.59 10.63 32.93
N MET A 84 -14.01 9.51 32.49
CA MET A 84 -13.21 9.49 31.26
C MET A 84 -14.08 9.85 30.05
N PHE A 85 -15.26 9.26 29.92
CA PHE A 85 -16.17 9.52 28.81
C PHE A 85 -16.64 10.99 28.78
N ASP A 86 -16.88 11.58 29.94
CA ASP A 86 -17.21 13.00 30.07
C ASP A 86 -16.08 13.90 29.56
N LEU A 87 -14.81 13.53 29.75
CA LEU A 87 -13.68 14.29 29.19
C LEU A 87 -13.68 14.29 27.65
N PHE A 88 -14.21 13.24 27.02
CA PHE A 88 -14.28 13.11 25.55
C PHE A 88 -15.57 13.71 24.96
N THR A 89 -16.63 13.84 25.76
CA THR A 89 -17.98 14.18 25.26
C THR A 89 -18.56 15.48 25.81
N LYS A 90 -18.01 16.03 26.90
CA LYS A 90 -18.46 17.26 27.53
C LYS A 90 -17.34 18.30 27.61
N PRO A 91 -17.58 19.54 27.15
CA PRO A 91 -16.64 20.65 27.33
C PRO A 91 -16.24 20.87 28.80
N GLN A 92 -14.94 21.05 29.05
CA GLN A 92 -14.39 21.23 30.38
C GLN A 92 -14.19 22.72 30.68
N ALA A 93 -15.02 23.30 31.56
CA ALA A 93 -14.98 24.73 31.88
C ALA A 93 -13.60 25.23 32.38
N ASN A 94 -12.84 24.36 33.05
CA ASN A 94 -11.51 24.68 33.59
C ASN A 94 -10.36 24.30 32.65
N ALA A 95 -10.64 23.97 31.40
CA ALA A 95 -9.66 23.62 30.38
C ALA A 95 -10.15 24.11 29.00
N ASP A 96 -10.23 25.44 28.89
CA ASP A 96 -10.60 26.19 27.67
C ASP A 96 -11.97 25.85 27.08
N ASN A 97 -12.86 25.23 27.87
CA ASN A 97 -14.15 24.74 27.41
C ASN A 97 -14.02 23.75 26.24
N LEU A 98 -13.00 22.89 26.29
CA LEU A 98 -12.74 21.83 25.31
C LEU A 98 -13.01 20.45 25.88
N THR A 99 -13.22 19.49 25.00
CA THR A 99 -13.03 18.06 25.26
C THR A 99 -11.60 17.63 24.93
N VAL A 100 -11.20 16.44 25.37
CA VAL A 100 -9.94 15.77 24.95
C VAL A 100 -9.83 15.74 23.42
N PHE A 101 -10.93 15.38 22.76
CA PHE A 101 -10.97 15.23 21.32
C PHE A 101 -10.87 16.58 20.58
N GLU A 102 -11.52 17.62 21.10
CA GLU A 102 -11.42 18.98 20.54
C GLU A 102 -10.03 19.59 20.74
N HIS A 103 -9.42 19.39 21.90
CA HIS A 103 -8.04 19.84 22.14
C HIS A 103 -7.06 19.19 21.14
N MET A 104 -7.15 17.88 20.93
CA MET A 104 -6.36 17.18 19.91
C MET A 104 -6.58 17.75 18.49
N LYS A 105 -7.83 18.10 18.14
CA LYS A 105 -8.14 18.74 16.85
C LYS A 105 -7.53 20.13 16.73
N GLN A 106 -7.48 20.90 17.82
CA GLN A 106 -6.91 22.26 17.82
C GLN A 106 -5.39 22.27 17.70
N LEU A 107 -4.70 21.30 18.29
CA LEU A 107 -3.24 21.16 18.14
C LEU A 107 -2.84 21.10 16.66
N GLY A 108 -3.69 20.53 15.80
CA GLY A 108 -3.46 20.46 14.36
C GLY A 108 -3.64 21.73 13.55
N SER A 109 -4.13 22.80 14.18
CA SER A 109 -4.19 24.13 13.57
C SER A 109 -2.93 24.97 13.85
N GLN A 110 -2.02 24.45 14.69
CA GLN A 110 -0.75 25.09 14.99
C GLN A 110 0.35 24.35 14.22
N ASP A 111 1.10 25.09 13.39
CA ASP A 111 2.32 24.58 12.74
C ASP A 111 3.41 24.39 13.83
N SER A 112 3.36 23.24 14.51
CA SER A 112 4.32 22.84 15.52
C SER A 112 4.93 21.49 15.15
N GLU A 113 6.26 21.42 15.08
CA GLU A 113 7.02 20.18 14.84
C GLU A 113 6.60 19.06 15.81
N ALA A 114 6.22 19.41 17.04
CA ALA A 114 5.85 18.44 18.08
C ALA A 114 4.50 17.72 17.84
N VAL A 115 3.61 18.30 17.03
CA VAL A 115 2.26 17.76 16.76
C VAL A 115 2.26 16.88 15.50
N GLY A 116 3.06 17.25 14.50
CA GLY A 116 3.21 16.54 13.23
C GLY A 116 1.99 16.66 12.29
N VAL A 117 2.14 16.09 11.10
CA VAL A 117 1.21 16.20 9.96
C VAL A 117 -0.18 15.62 10.23
N PHE A 118 -0.30 14.62 11.11
CA PHE A 118 -1.58 13.98 11.43
C PHE A 118 -2.66 14.98 11.88
N ALA A 119 -2.29 15.96 12.69
CA ALA A 119 -3.25 16.86 13.28
C ALA A 119 -3.85 17.84 12.25
N HIS A 120 -3.13 18.15 11.16
CA HIS A 120 -3.66 18.94 10.04
C HIS A 120 -4.91 18.30 9.42
N TYR A 121 -4.98 16.97 9.42
CA TYR A 121 -6.11 16.21 8.85
C TYR A 121 -7.23 15.92 9.85
N MET A 122 -7.15 16.46 11.06
CA MET A 122 -8.18 16.28 12.10
C MET A 122 -9.39 17.21 11.95
N LYS A 123 -9.36 18.12 10.98
CA LYS A 123 -10.52 18.93 10.59
C LYS A 123 -11.67 18.02 10.13
N GLY A 124 -12.84 18.17 10.74
CA GLY A 124 -14.03 17.34 10.45
C GLY A 124 -14.03 15.95 11.10
N ALA A 125 -12.93 15.54 11.76
CA ALA A 125 -12.91 14.30 12.54
C ALA A 125 -13.95 14.37 13.69
N THR A 126 -14.56 13.23 14.00
CA THR A 126 -15.61 13.09 15.02
C THR A 126 -15.31 11.91 15.93
N PHE A 127 -15.52 12.11 17.23
CA PHE A 127 -15.47 11.03 18.21
C PHE A 127 -16.75 10.21 18.13
N MET A 128 -16.63 8.90 17.89
CA MET A 128 -17.75 8.01 17.58
C MET A 128 -17.86 6.83 18.53
N ILE A 129 -17.13 6.81 19.65
CA ILE A 129 -17.25 5.75 20.66
C ILE A 129 -18.52 6.00 21.48
N PRO A 130 -19.55 5.12 21.42
CA PRO A 130 -20.88 5.43 21.95
C PRO A 130 -21.03 5.31 23.47
N THR A 131 -20.15 4.59 24.16
CA THR A 131 -20.35 4.28 25.60
C THR A 131 -19.08 4.45 26.44
N PRO A 132 -19.22 4.84 27.72
CA PRO A 132 -18.12 4.90 28.68
C PRO A 132 -17.36 3.58 28.81
N LYS A 133 -18.10 2.47 28.87
CA LYS A 133 -17.53 1.12 29.00
C LYS A 133 -16.64 0.77 27.81
N LEU A 134 -17.09 1.05 26.58
CA LEU A 134 -16.30 0.75 25.38
C LEU A 134 -15.03 1.60 25.35
N LEU A 135 -15.12 2.89 25.65
CA LEU A 135 -13.97 3.78 25.71
C LEU A 135 -12.92 3.25 26.70
N ASP A 136 -13.33 2.95 27.94
CA ASP A 136 -12.44 2.41 28.95
C ASP A 136 -11.77 1.11 28.48
N GLN A 137 -12.55 0.13 28.01
CA GLN A 137 -11.99 -1.15 27.54
C GLN A 137 -10.92 -0.96 26.47
N VAL A 138 -11.16 -0.12 25.47
CA VAL A 138 -10.20 0.14 24.39
C VAL A 138 -8.98 0.91 24.90
N VAL A 139 -9.17 1.94 25.74
CA VAL A 139 -8.07 2.72 26.33
C VAL A 139 -7.17 1.83 27.18
N GLN A 140 -7.74 0.96 28.03
CA GLN A 140 -6.97 0.00 28.83
C GLN A 140 -6.20 -1.00 27.95
N MET A 141 -6.80 -1.47 26.85
CA MET A 141 -6.12 -2.37 25.91
C MET A 141 -4.96 -1.66 25.22
N ILE A 142 -5.18 -0.43 24.73
CA ILE A 142 -4.14 0.40 24.10
C ILE A 142 -3.00 0.66 25.09
N ALA A 143 -3.30 1.00 26.35
CA ALA A 143 -2.28 1.29 27.37
C ALA A 143 -1.30 0.13 27.62
N ARG A 144 -1.74 -1.12 27.38
CA ARG A 144 -0.91 -2.34 27.56
C ARG A 144 -0.02 -2.65 26.36
N ILE A 145 -0.27 -2.01 25.22
CA ILE A 145 0.57 -2.18 24.03
C ILE A 145 1.95 -1.58 24.32
N GLN A 146 2.99 -2.39 24.19
CA GLN A 146 4.37 -1.92 24.29
C GLN A 146 4.69 -1.07 23.06
N MET A 147 5.10 0.17 23.31
CA MET A 147 5.31 1.22 22.31
C MET A 147 6.73 1.78 22.41
N ASP A 148 7.70 0.95 22.76
CA ASP A 148 9.09 1.40 22.93
C ASP A 148 9.87 1.36 21.61
N ASP A 149 9.48 0.47 20.70
CA ASP A 149 10.17 0.21 19.43
C ASP A 149 9.35 0.69 18.22
N ARG A 150 10.03 1.36 17.27
CA ARG A 150 9.44 1.90 16.03
C ARG A 150 8.88 0.78 15.17
N ASP A 151 9.65 -0.28 14.98
CA ASP A 151 9.25 -1.40 14.12
C ASP A 151 7.99 -2.07 14.67
N THR A 152 7.96 -2.28 15.99
CA THR A 152 6.80 -2.80 16.71
C THR A 152 5.53 -1.95 16.53
N LYS A 153 5.64 -0.62 16.59
CA LYS A 153 4.51 0.31 16.38
C LYS A 153 3.98 0.27 14.95
N GLY A 154 4.89 0.32 13.98
CA GLY A 154 4.56 0.29 12.57
C GLY A 154 3.88 -1.03 12.19
N ASP A 155 4.47 -2.15 12.59
CA ASP A 155 3.95 -3.50 12.37
C ASP A 155 2.54 -3.68 12.97
N LEU A 156 2.32 -3.19 14.20
CA LEU A 156 1.02 -3.21 14.86
C LEU A 156 -0.05 -2.47 14.02
N TYR A 157 0.26 -1.25 13.60
CA TYR A 157 -0.68 -0.43 12.84
C TYR A 157 -0.97 -1.03 11.47
N GLU A 158 0.05 -1.55 10.80
CA GLU A 158 -0.10 -2.24 9.53
C GLU A 158 -0.93 -3.54 9.63
N TYR A 159 -0.80 -4.28 10.74
CA TYR A 159 -1.65 -5.43 11.01
C TYR A 159 -3.11 -4.99 11.21
N LEU A 160 -3.36 -3.90 11.94
CA LEU A 160 -4.70 -3.33 12.06
C LEU A 160 -5.27 -2.95 10.69
N LEU A 161 -4.49 -2.27 9.83
CA LEU A 161 -4.91 -1.93 8.47
C LEU A 161 -5.22 -3.18 7.64
N SER A 162 -4.50 -4.28 7.85
CA SER A 162 -4.80 -5.56 7.20
C SER A 162 -6.16 -6.15 7.56
N LYS A 163 -6.80 -5.71 8.67
CA LYS A 163 -8.15 -6.15 9.05
C LYS A 163 -9.27 -5.46 8.28
N ILE A 164 -9.06 -4.23 7.79
CA ILE A 164 -9.96 -3.60 6.80
C ILE A 164 -10.11 -4.51 5.59
N ALA A 165 -8.97 -5.06 5.22
CA ALA A 165 -8.73 -5.78 4.00
C ALA A 165 -9.66 -7.03 3.92
N THR A 166 -9.88 -7.72 5.04
CA THR A 166 -10.82 -8.85 5.15
C THR A 166 -12.31 -8.48 5.20
N ALA A 167 -12.69 -7.21 5.37
CA ALA A 167 -14.07 -6.81 5.63
C ALA A 167 -14.91 -6.48 4.37
N GLY A 168 -14.35 -6.64 3.16
CA GLY A 168 -15.08 -6.82 1.89
C GLY A 168 -16.01 -5.71 1.39
N THR A 169 -16.15 -4.58 2.08
CA THR A 169 -17.30 -3.68 1.89
C THR A 169 -17.00 -2.29 1.31
N ASN A 170 -15.74 -1.82 1.30
CA ASN A 170 -15.46 -0.41 1.05
C ASN A 170 -14.78 -0.06 -0.29
N GLY A 171 -14.64 -1.01 -1.23
CA GLY A 171 -14.25 -0.71 -2.62
C GLY A 171 -12.88 -0.03 -2.82
N GLN A 172 -12.08 0.10 -1.76
CA GLN A 172 -10.74 0.68 -1.77
C GLN A 172 -9.73 -0.47 -1.84
N PHE A 173 -9.02 -0.55 -2.97
CA PHE A 173 -8.07 -1.62 -3.27
C PHE A 173 -6.78 -1.38 -2.49
N ARG A 174 -6.42 -2.28 -1.57
CA ARG A 174 -5.11 -2.25 -0.91
C ARG A 174 -4.12 -3.08 -1.70
N THR A 175 -2.92 -2.55 -1.89
CA THR A 175 -1.80 -3.34 -2.43
C THR A 175 -1.27 -4.30 -1.36
N PRO A 176 -1.10 -5.60 -1.65
CA PRO A 176 -0.48 -6.54 -0.71
C PRO A 176 0.95 -6.11 -0.35
N ARG A 177 1.32 -6.22 0.94
CA ARG A 177 2.62 -5.72 1.45
C ARG A 177 3.82 -6.32 0.73
N HIS A 178 3.79 -7.61 0.40
CA HIS A 178 4.89 -8.28 -0.29
C HIS A 178 5.07 -7.78 -1.73
N ILE A 179 3.99 -7.37 -2.42
CA ILE A 179 4.06 -6.74 -3.74
C ILE A 179 4.64 -5.32 -3.63
N ILE A 180 4.23 -4.56 -2.61
CA ILE A 180 4.82 -3.25 -2.31
C ILE A 180 6.34 -3.39 -2.11
N LYS A 181 6.76 -4.31 -1.22
CA LYS A 181 8.19 -4.54 -0.93
C LYS A 181 8.95 -4.97 -2.18
N MET A 182 8.40 -5.88 -2.99
CA MET A 182 9.00 -6.26 -4.27
C MET A 182 9.30 -5.04 -5.15
N MET A 183 8.33 -4.14 -5.33
CA MET A 183 8.52 -2.94 -6.15
C MET A 183 9.56 -1.98 -5.56
N VAL A 184 9.56 -1.77 -4.24
CA VAL A 184 10.57 -0.92 -3.59
C VAL A 184 11.98 -1.50 -3.75
N GLU A 185 12.15 -2.79 -3.49
CA GLU A 185 13.42 -3.52 -3.63
C GLU A 185 13.96 -3.49 -5.07
N MET A 186 13.07 -3.54 -6.06
CA MET A 186 13.45 -3.37 -7.46
C MET A 186 13.92 -1.94 -7.76
N MET A 187 13.28 -0.93 -7.16
CA MET A 187 13.53 0.48 -7.48
C MET A 187 14.69 1.11 -6.68
N GLN A 188 15.14 0.46 -5.61
CA GLN A 188 16.29 0.83 -4.76
C GLN A 188 16.35 2.35 -4.49
N PRO A 189 15.46 2.91 -3.65
CA PRO A 189 15.50 4.32 -3.26
C PRO A 189 16.90 4.79 -2.82
N THR A 190 17.29 5.98 -3.26
CA THR A 190 18.60 6.62 -3.02
C THR A 190 18.46 7.84 -2.13
N GLN A 191 19.57 8.33 -1.58
CA GLN A 191 19.58 9.48 -0.66
C GLN A 191 19.04 10.78 -1.28
N GLU A 192 19.17 10.94 -2.61
CA GLU A 192 18.68 12.11 -3.36
C GLU A 192 17.25 11.95 -3.89
N ASP A 193 16.60 10.81 -3.65
CA ASP A 193 15.29 10.57 -4.22
C ASP A 193 14.22 11.46 -3.57
N THR A 194 13.34 12.02 -4.40
CA THR A 194 12.05 12.59 -4.04
C THR A 194 10.97 11.62 -4.52
N ILE A 195 10.34 10.94 -3.56
CA ILE A 195 9.47 9.80 -3.77
C ILE A 195 8.01 10.24 -3.69
N CYS A 196 7.21 9.92 -4.70
CA CYS A 196 5.78 10.20 -4.70
C CYS A 196 4.91 8.97 -4.96
N ASP A 197 3.79 8.90 -4.22
CA ASP A 197 2.65 8.06 -4.55
C ASP A 197 1.42 8.96 -4.84
N PRO A 198 0.98 9.09 -6.10
CA PRO A 198 -0.14 9.96 -6.49
C PRO A 198 -1.52 9.39 -6.13
N ALA A 199 -1.59 8.19 -5.56
CA ALA A 199 -2.82 7.54 -5.08
C ALA A 199 -2.51 6.79 -3.77
N CYS A 200 -2.00 7.52 -2.78
CA CYS A 200 -1.27 6.90 -1.68
C CYS A 200 -2.14 6.05 -0.74
N GLY A 201 -3.45 6.30 -0.65
CA GLY A 201 -4.34 5.58 0.24
C GLY A 201 -3.83 5.60 1.69
N THR A 202 -3.36 4.44 2.17
CA THR A 202 -2.76 4.28 3.52
C THR A 202 -1.25 4.54 3.58
N ALA A 203 -0.65 5.07 2.52
CA ALA A 203 0.78 5.34 2.33
C ALA A 203 1.69 4.11 2.33
N GLY A 204 1.19 2.94 1.92
CA GLY A 204 1.95 1.68 1.97
C GLY A 204 3.27 1.71 1.19
N PHE A 205 3.32 2.31 0.00
CA PHE A 205 4.57 2.45 -0.78
C PHE A 205 5.58 3.37 -0.10
N LEU A 206 5.12 4.50 0.44
CA LEU A 206 5.97 5.47 1.12
C LEU A 206 6.57 4.88 2.41
N VAL A 207 5.75 4.16 3.19
CA VAL A 207 6.21 3.41 4.37
C VAL A 207 7.27 2.38 3.99
N ALA A 208 7.00 1.54 2.97
CA ALA A 208 7.94 0.51 2.56
C ALA A 208 9.25 1.09 2.00
N ALA A 209 9.20 2.23 1.31
CA ALA A 209 10.41 2.96 0.90
C ALA A 209 11.19 3.48 2.10
N GLY A 210 10.51 4.01 3.12
CA GLY A 210 11.13 4.42 4.38
C GLY A 210 11.77 3.27 5.17
N GLU A 211 11.11 2.11 5.21
CA GLU A 211 11.63 0.85 5.77
C GLU A 211 12.90 0.40 5.02
N TYR A 212 12.85 0.39 3.68
CA TYR A 212 13.99 -0.01 2.85
C TYR A 212 15.24 0.82 3.16
N VAL A 213 15.09 2.15 3.26
CA VAL A 213 16.18 3.07 3.59
C VAL A 213 16.74 2.79 4.99
N HIS A 214 15.90 2.50 5.99
CA HIS A 214 16.37 2.16 7.34
C HIS A 214 17.11 0.82 7.39
N GLU A 215 16.62 -0.19 6.66
CA GLU A 215 17.18 -1.54 6.67
C GLU A 215 18.51 -1.61 5.90
N HIS A 216 18.58 -0.94 4.74
CA HIS A 216 19.73 -1.03 3.83
C HIS A 216 20.76 0.08 4.00
N HIS A 217 20.33 1.24 4.50
CA HIS A 217 21.15 2.45 4.58
C HIS A 217 21.05 3.17 5.94
N PRO A 218 21.24 2.45 7.08
CA PRO A 218 21.18 3.08 8.40
C PRO A 218 22.26 4.16 8.60
N ASP A 219 23.37 4.07 7.85
CA ASP A 219 24.48 5.01 7.88
C ASP A 219 24.11 6.41 7.36
N TRP A 220 23.11 6.53 6.48
CA TRP A 220 22.68 7.84 5.96
C TRP A 220 22.10 8.74 7.05
N PHE A 221 21.50 8.16 8.09
CA PHE A 221 20.93 8.92 9.22
C PHE A 221 21.99 9.54 10.15
N HIS A 222 23.28 9.27 9.92
CA HIS A 222 24.35 10.01 10.58
C HIS A 222 24.55 11.42 10.01
N ASP A 223 24.03 11.68 8.80
CA ASP A 223 24.02 13.01 8.20
C ASP A 223 22.73 13.76 8.57
N ALA A 224 22.88 14.93 9.18
CA ALA A 224 21.77 15.80 9.54
C ALA A 224 21.03 16.33 8.30
N ALA A 225 21.72 16.56 7.18
CA ALA A 225 21.10 17.01 5.94
C ALA A 225 20.20 15.93 5.36
N PHE A 226 20.67 14.67 5.32
CA PHE A 226 19.84 13.54 4.91
C PHE A 226 18.66 13.34 5.85
N THR A 227 18.87 13.43 7.17
CA THR A 227 17.79 13.28 8.15
C THR A 227 16.70 14.34 7.97
N ALA A 228 17.07 15.58 7.61
CA ALA A 228 16.10 16.61 7.27
C ALA A 228 15.32 16.28 5.98
N HIS A 229 16.04 15.91 4.91
CA HIS A 229 15.44 15.48 3.63
C HIS A 229 14.47 14.31 3.82
N TYR A 230 14.89 13.25 4.52
CA TYR A 230 14.08 12.08 4.82
C TYR A 230 12.76 12.44 5.52
N ASN A 231 12.81 13.38 6.47
CA ASN A 231 11.64 13.72 7.26
C ASN A 231 10.68 14.71 6.58
N GLN A 232 11.17 15.58 5.68
CA GLN A 232 10.40 16.72 5.16
C GLN A 232 10.16 16.69 3.64
N ASP A 233 11.12 16.20 2.86
CA ASP A 233 11.14 16.40 1.40
C ASP A 233 11.10 15.09 0.61
N MET A 234 11.56 13.99 1.20
CA MET A 234 11.72 12.71 0.51
C MET A 234 10.38 12.04 0.16
N PHE A 235 9.33 12.24 0.96
CA PHE A 235 8.07 11.48 0.81
C PHE A 235 6.87 12.40 0.55
N THR A 236 6.20 12.18 -0.58
CA THR A 236 4.98 12.88 -0.96
C THR A 236 3.84 11.93 -1.30
N GLY A 237 2.70 12.07 -0.66
CA GLY A 237 1.48 11.29 -0.95
C GLY A 237 0.33 12.20 -1.40
N VAL A 238 -0.40 11.79 -2.45
CA VAL A 238 -1.62 12.47 -2.89
C VAL A 238 -2.82 11.55 -2.63
N GLU A 239 -3.82 12.09 -1.93
CA GLU A 239 -5.07 11.41 -1.60
C GLU A 239 -6.18 12.44 -1.43
N PHE A 240 -7.40 12.11 -1.84
CA PHE A 240 -8.55 13.02 -1.76
C PHE A 240 -9.52 12.65 -0.62
N ASP A 241 -9.51 11.39 -0.17
CA ASP A 241 -10.30 10.96 0.99
C ASP A 241 -9.64 11.41 2.30
N ALA A 242 -10.36 12.24 3.06
CA ALA A 242 -9.85 12.79 4.32
C ALA A 242 -9.56 11.72 5.38
N THR A 243 -10.27 10.60 5.38
CA THR A 243 -10.05 9.49 6.31
C THR A 243 -8.76 8.76 5.96
N MET A 244 -8.53 8.51 4.67
CA MET A 244 -7.28 7.91 4.18
C MET A 244 -6.08 8.79 4.46
N LEU A 245 -6.18 10.11 4.29
CA LEU A 245 -5.11 11.04 4.65
C LEU A 245 -4.74 10.98 6.14
N ARG A 246 -5.73 10.89 7.05
CA ARG A 246 -5.47 10.69 8.48
C ARG A 246 -4.74 9.37 8.74
N ILE A 247 -5.20 8.29 8.11
CA ILE A 247 -4.59 6.97 8.25
C ILE A 247 -3.15 6.97 7.70
N ALA A 248 -2.94 7.54 6.51
CA ALA A 248 -1.62 7.69 5.89
C ALA A 248 -0.66 8.50 6.77
N ALA A 249 -1.11 9.65 7.29
CA ALA A 249 -0.31 10.49 8.17
C ALA A 249 0.12 9.74 9.42
N MET A 250 -0.80 9.02 10.06
CA MET A 250 -0.47 8.20 11.23
C MET A 250 0.49 7.06 10.86
N ASN A 251 0.24 6.39 9.73
CA ASN A 251 1.05 5.27 9.30
C ASN A 251 2.52 5.69 9.09
N LEU A 252 2.73 6.78 8.36
CA LEU A 252 4.06 7.36 8.12
C LEU A 252 4.75 7.76 9.43
N GLN A 253 4.04 8.44 10.34
CA GLN A 253 4.60 8.86 11.61
C GLN A 253 4.94 7.70 12.54
N LEU A 254 4.14 6.64 12.57
CA LEU A 254 4.43 5.44 13.37
C LEU A 254 5.64 4.68 12.81
N HIS A 255 5.86 4.78 11.49
CA HIS A 255 7.06 4.33 10.83
C HIS A 255 8.13 5.44 10.78
N GLY A 256 8.14 6.38 11.73
CA GLY A 256 9.24 7.34 11.94
C GLY A 256 9.53 8.30 10.79
N ILE A 257 8.52 8.66 10.00
CA ILE A 257 8.55 9.75 9.03
C ILE A 257 7.71 10.89 9.62
N ASP A 258 8.37 11.91 10.16
CA ASP A 258 7.70 12.88 11.05
C ASP A 258 6.86 13.93 10.29
N HIS A 259 7.39 14.45 9.17
CA HIS A 259 6.81 15.56 8.41
C HIS A 259 6.58 15.24 6.92
N PRO A 260 5.90 14.12 6.58
CA PRO A 260 5.67 13.78 5.18
C PRO A 260 4.76 14.81 4.48
N GLN A 261 4.98 15.03 3.18
CA GLN A 261 4.13 15.91 2.39
C GLN A 261 2.89 15.16 1.91
N LEU A 262 1.79 15.28 2.65
CA LEU A 262 0.50 14.73 2.24
C LEU A 262 -0.33 15.84 1.59
N ILE A 263 -0.94 15.56 0.44
CA ILE A 263 -1.66 16.58 -0.33
C ILE A 263 -3.11 16.15 -0.57
N ALA A 264 -4.02 16.92 0.04
CA ALA A 264 -5.45 16.63 0.07
C ALA A 264 -6.19 17.14 -1.17
N ARG A 265 -6.05 16.43 -2.30
CA ARG A 265 -6.68 16.81 -3.58
C ARG A 265 -6.88 15.62 -4.50
N ASP A 266 -7.83 15.76 -5.42
CA ASP A 266 -7.97 14.82 -6.53
C ASP A 266 -6.74 14.95 -7.45
N ALA A 267 -5.99 13.84 -7.56
CA ALA A 267 -4.78 13.70 -8.35
C ALA A 267 -4.96 14.12 -9.83
N LEU A 268 -6.16 13.87 -10.39
CA LEU A 268 -6.47 14.09 -11.80
C LEU A 268 -7.16 15.43 -12.07
N SER A 269 -7.46 16.21 -11.02
CA SER A 269 -8.15 17.49 -11.14
C SER A 269 -7.25 18.65 -11.60
N GLU A 270 -7.86 19.72 -12.13
CA GLU A 270 -7.15 20.96 -12.53
C GLU A 270 -6.34 21.59 -11.39
N VAL A 271 -6.72 21.35 -10.14
CA VAL A 271 -6.05 21.85 -8.91
C VAL A 271 -4.66 21.21 -8.70
N ASN A 272 -4.26 20.29 -9.57
CA ASN A 272 -2.96 19.62 -9.56
C ASN A 272 -2.05 20.02 -10.73
N ALA A 273 -2.38 21.10 -11.45
CA ALA A 273 -1.61 21.56 -12.62
C ALA A 273 -0.14 21.92 -12.29
N ASP A 274 0.12 22.31 -11.06
CA ASP A 274 1.40 22.68 -10.45
C ASP A 274 2.32 21.47 -10.17
N SER A 275 1.77 20.26 -10.11
CA SER A 275 2.52 19.01 -9.87
C SER A 275 3.19 18.51 -11.16
N ARG A 276 4.33 19.12 -11.53
CA ARG A 276 5.11 18.82 -12.74
C ARG A 276 6.62 18.77 -12.46
N ASP A 277 7.28 17.74 -12.99
CA ASP A 277 8.75 17.56 -12.96
C ASP A 277 9.37 17.64 -11.54
N GLN A 278 8.67 17.14 -10.52
CA GLN A 278 9.09 17.27 -9.11
C GLN A 278 9.77 16.01 -8.55
N PHE A 279 9.38 14.83 -9.04
CA PHE A 279 9.73 13.57 -8.37
C PHE A 279 10.76 12.76 -9.16
N SER A 280 11.73 12.19 -8.44
CA SER A 280 12.72 11.27 -9.01
C SER A 280 12.26 9.83 -9.02
N LEU A 281 11.36 9.46 -8.10
CA LEU A 281 10.84 8.12 -7.96
C LEU A 281 9.33 8.17 -7.75
N ILE A 282 8.58 7.43 -8.56
CA ILE A 282 7.15 7.20 -8.33
C ILE A 282 6.90 5.71 -8.10
N LEU A 283 6.18 5.41 -7.02
CA LEU A 283 5.74 4.08 -6.63
C LEU A 283 4.24 4.14 -6.40
N ALA A 284 3.45 3.41 -7.19
CA ALA A 284 2.01 3.63 -7.19
C ALA A 284 1.19 2.38 -7.50
N ASN A 285 0.01 2.32 -6.90
CA ASN A 285 -1.10 1.46 -7.34
C ASN A 285 -2.37 2.30 -7.57
N PRO A 286 -2.50 2.95 -8.73
CA PRO A 286 -3.67 3.75 -9.05
C PRO A 286 -4.96 2.91 -9.11
N PRO A 287 -6.15 3.54 -8.95
CA PRO A 287 -7.42 2.85 -9.07
C PRO A 287 -7.59 2.12 -10.42
N PHE A 288 -7.98 0.84 -10.39
CA PHE A 288 -8.09 0.00 -11.60
C PHE A 288 -9.29 0.32 -12.50
N LYS A 289 -10.31 0.99 -11.96
CA LYS A 289 -11.53 1.36 -12.71
C LYS A 289 -12.14 2.62 -12.13
N GLY A 290 -12.52 3.53 -13.03
CA GLY A 290 -13.22 4.76 -12.71
C GLY A 290 -13.40 5.58 -13.98
N SER A 291 -14.47 6.35 -14.07
CA SER A 291 -14.66 7.34 -15.14
C SER A 291 -14.87 8.70 -14.51
N LEU A 292 -14.01 9.65 -14.86
CA LEU A 292 -14.17 11.05 -14.45
C LEU A 292 -15.02 11.83 -15.45
N ASP A 293 -15.52 12.98 -15.01
CA ASP A 293 -16.12 13.95 -15.92
C ASP A 293 -15.04 14.74 -16.66
N TYR A 294 -15.23 15.02 -17.95
CA TYR A 294 -14.20 15.68 -18.78
C TYR A 294 -13.87 17.07 -18.27
N ASP A 295 -14.88 17.77 -17.74
CA ASP A 295 -14.74 19.15 -17.28
C ASP A 295 -13.96 19.26 -15.95
N GLY A 296 -13.76 18.14 -15.24
CA GLY A 296 -12.97 18.08 -14.02
C GLY A 296 -11.53 17.61 -14.22
N VAL A 297 -11.17 17.06 -15.39
CA VAL A 297 -9.82 16.54 -15.67
C VAL A 297 -8.90 17.65 -16.13
N GLU A 298 -7.69 17.67 -15.60
CA GLU A 298 -6.68 18.66 -15.99
C GLU A 298 -6.33 18.55 -17.49
N LYS A 299 -6.40 19.69 -18.19
CA LYS A 299 -6.31 19.75 -19.66
C LYS A 299 -4.98 19.27 -20.22
N SER A 300 -3.85 19.48 -19.54
CA SER A 300 -2.55 18.97 -19.99
C SER A 300 -2.49 17.44 -19.96
N LEU A 301 -3.17 16.75 -19.04
CA LEU A 301 -3.25 15.28 -19.06
C LEU A 301 -3.94 14.75 -20.33
N LEU A 302 -4.95 15.48 -20.80
CA LEU A 302 -5.67 15.16 -22.04
C LEU A 302 -4.81 15.35 -23.30
N THR A 303 -3.67 16.05 -23.20
CA THR A 303 -2.70 16.13 -24.31
C THR A 303 -1.87 14.85 -24.44
N THR A 304 -1.54 14.20 -23.32
CA THR A 304 -0.84 12.92 -23.29
C THR A 304 -1.77 11.76 -23.70
N VAL A 305 -2.99 11.73 -23.17
CA VAL A 305 -3.98 10.71 -23.52
C VAL A 305 -5.40 11.25 -23.43
N LYS A 306 -6.14 11.25 -24.55
CA LYS A 306 -7.52 11.74 -24.60
C LYS A 306 -8.50 10.65 -24.15
N THR A 307 -8.80 10.60 -22.86
CA THR A 307 -9.68 9.57 -22.27
C THR A 307 -10.33 10.01 -20.95
N LYS A 308 -11.40 9.31 -20.56
CA LYS A 308 -12.01 9.39 -19.22
C LYS A 308 -11.57 8.28 -18.28
N LYS A 309 -10.78 7.33 -18.81
CA LYS A 309 -10.33 6.13 -18.11
C LYS A 309 -9.26 6.50 -17.10
N THR A 310 -9.62 6.37 -15.83
CA THR A 310 -8.78 6.76 -14.69
C THR A 310 -7.42 6.06 -14.75
N GLU A 311 -7.41 4.77 -15.11
CA GLU A 311 -6.19 3.95 -15.21
C GLU A 311 -5.17 4.50 -16.22
N LEU A 312 -5.62 5.14 -17.31
CA LEU A 312 -4.74 5.73 -18.32
C LEU A 312 -4.34 7.16 -17.95
N LEU A 313 -5.26 7.92 -17.34
CA LEU A 313 -5.00 9.29 -16.90
C LEU A 313 -3.92 9.33 -15.81
N PHE A 314 -3.90 8.35 -14.91
CA PHE A 314 -2.83 8.22 -13.91
C PHE A 314 -1.45 7.98 -14.54
N LEU A 315 -1.34 7.20 -15.63
CA LEU A 315 -0.06 7.06 -16.34
C LEU A 315 0.40 8.40 -16.94
N GLY A 316 -0.53 9.17 -17.52
CA GLY A 316 -0.24 10.52 -17.99
C GLY A 316 0.19 11.47 -16.86
N LEU A 317 -0.45 11.36 -15.69
CA LEU A 317 -0.10 12.11 -14.48
C LEU A 317 1.32 11.77 -13.99
N ILE A 318 1.64 10.47 -13.88
CA ILE A 318 2.95 9.98 -13.47
C ILE A 318 4.04 10.54 -14.40
N LEU A 319 3.84 10.47 -15.71
CA LEU A 319 4.77 11.05 -16.69
C LEU A 319 4.95 12.56 -16.50
N ARG A 320 3.88 13.29 -16.17
CA ARG A 320 3.96 14.72 -15.88
C ARG A 320 4.73 15.02 -14.60
N MET A 321 4.48 14.24 -13.55
CA MET A 321 5.03 14.43 -12.20
C MET A 321 6.52 14.06 -12.09
N LEU A 322 6.96 13.05 -12.86
CA LEU A 322 8.37 12.66 -12.91
C LEU A 322 9.23 13.78 -13.49
N LYS A 323 10.39 14.05 -12.87
CA LYS A 323 11.47 14.83 -13.47
C LYS A 323 12.13 14.04 -14.60
N VAL A 324 12.85 14.72 -15.50
CA VAL A 324 13.68 14.03 -16.49
C VAL A 324 14.76 13.21 -15.78
N GLY A 325 14.89 11.94 -16.15
CA GLY A 325 15.70 10.94 -15.45
C GLY A 325 15.00 10.28 -14.26
N GLY A 326 13.80 10.74 -13.88
CA GLY A 326 12.98 10.11 -12.85
C GLY A 326 12.44 8.75 -13.31
N ARG A 327 12.37 7.81 -12.37
CA ARG A 327 11.98 6.41 -12.58
C ARG A 327 10.67 6.08 -11.87
N CYS A 328 9.92 5.13 -12.38
CA CYS A 328 8.62 4.74 -11.83
C CYS A 328 8.43 3.23 -11.86
N ALA A 329 7.82 2.67 -10.81
CA ALA A 329 7.16 1.38 -10.84
C ALA A 329 5.68 1.56 -10.50
N VAL A 330 4.79 1.18 -11.42
CA VAL A 330 3.34 1.39 -11.29
C VAL A 330 2.58 0.11 -11.60
N ILE A 331 1.61 -0.22 -10.74
CA ILE A 331 0.68 -1.32 -10.99
C ILE A 331 -0.44 -0.85 -11.93
N VAL A 332 -0.71 -1.63 -12.97
CA VAL A 332 -1.78 -1.38 -13.93
C VAL A 332 -2.62 -2.64 -14.13
N PRO A 333 -3.93 -2.52 -14.42
CA PRO A 333 -4.72 -3.66 -14.87
C PRO A 333 -4.29 -4.09 -16.27
N ASP A 334 -4.41 -5.38 -16.56
CA ASP A 334 -4.05 -5.99 -17.85
C ASP A 334 -4.61 -5.28 -19.09
N GLY A 335 -5.79 -4.66 -18.96
CA GLY A 335 -6.40 -3.86 -20.03
C GLY A 335 -5.50 -2.72 -20.52
N VAL A 336 -4.59 -2.19 -19.69
CA VAL A 336 -3.58 -1.21 -20.10
C VAL A 336 -2.58 -1.82 -21.09
N LEU A 337 -2.24 -3.11 -20.94
CA LEU A 337 -1.20 -3.79 -21.73
C LEU A 337 -1.65 -4.08 -23.16
N PHE A 338 -2.90 -4.51 -23.36
CA PHE A 338 -3.42 -4.91 -24.69
C PHE A 338 -4.64 -4.11 -25.18
N GLY A 339 -5.18 -3.19 -24.38
CA GLY A 339 -6.38 -2.44 -24.75
C GLY A 339 -6.26 -1.83 -26.15
N SER A 340 -7.29 -1.99 -26.96
CA SER A 340 -7.27 -1.65 -28.39
C SER A 340 -7.80 -0.26 -28.72
N SER A 341 -8.36 0.47 -27.74
CA SER A 341 -8.80 1.83 -28.01
C SER A 341 -7.62 2.76 -28.27
N ASN A 342 -7.84 3.83 -29.05
CA ASN A 342 -6.79 4.80 -29.40
C ASN A 342 -6.05 5.32 -28.16
N ALA A 343 -6.76 5.57 -27.05
CA ALA A 343 -6.15 6.03 -25.80
C ALA A 343 -5.17 5.00 -25.19
N HIS A 344 -5.49 3.70 -25.24
CA HIS A 344 -4.61 2.65 -24.71
C HIS A 344 -3.36 2.51 -25.59
N VAL A 345 -3.53 2.50 -26.91
CA VAL A 345 -2.40 2.43 -27.84
C VAL A 345 -1.52 3.67 -27.70
N GLN A 346 -2.12 4.86 -27.61
CA GLN A 346 -1.42 6.14 -27.45
C GLN A 346 -0.58 6.20 -26.18
N ILE A 347 -1.11 5.78 -25.02
CA ILE A 347 -0.33 5.84 -23.78
C ILE A 347 0.85 4.84 -23.81
N ARG A 348 0.65 3.63 -24.36
CA ARG A 348 1.75 2.65 -24.54
C ARG A 348 2.81 3.20 -25.49
N GLN A 349 2.40 3.73 -26.64
CA GLN A 349 3.29 4.41 -27.58
C GLN A 349 4.09 5.54 -26.91
N THR A 350 3.43 6.37 -26.11
CA THR A 350 4.09 7.48 -25.41
C THR A 350 5.17 6.97 -24.46
N ILE A 351 4.85 5.98 -23.62
CA ILE A 351 5.80 5.40 -22.66
C ILE A 351 6.97 4.70 -23.38
N ILE A 352 6.71 3.96 -24.45
CA ILE A 352 7.72 3.14 -25.12
C ILE A 352 8.61 3.99 -26.05
N ALA A 353 8.01 4.86 -26.85
CA ALA A 353 8.72 5.60 -27.91
C ALA A 353 9.30 6.94 -27.43
N GLN A 354 8.64 7.63 -26.49
CA GLN A 354 9.09 8.94 -26.00
C GLN A 354 9.87 8.84 -24.68
N HIS A 355 9.74 7.70 -24.00
CA HIS A 355 10.40 7.41 -22.72
C HIS A 355 11.11 6.05 -22.79
N LYS A 356 11.65 5.61 -21.66
CA LYS A 356 12.36 4.33 -21.56
C LYS A 356 11.54 3.35 -20.74
N LEU A 357 10.85 2.42 -21.40
CA LEU A 357 10.22 1.28 -20.73
C LEU A 357 11.28 0.21 -20.46
N GLU A 358 11.45 -0.15 -19.20
CA GLU A 358 12.51 -1.09 -18.78
C GLU A 358 11.95 -2.49 -18.52
N ALA A 359 10.77 -2.59 -17.89
CA ALA A 359 10.19 -3.88 -17.55
C ALA A 359 8.66 -3.91 -17.52
N VAL A 360 8.12 -5.09 -17.78
CA VAL A 360 6.72 -5.49 -17.60
C VAL A 360 6.70 -6.80 -16.81
N ILE A 361 6.24 -6.74 -15.56
CA ILE A 361 6.07 -7.92 -14.70
C ILE A 361 4.59 -8.27 -14.68
N SER A 362 4.21 -9.32 -15.41
CA SER A 362 2.85 -9.85 -15.42
C SER A 362 2.57 -10.57 -14.11
N MET A 363 1.47 -10.23 -13.44
CA MET A 363 1.03 -10.86 -12.19
C MET A 363 -0.28 -11.63 -12.40
N PRO A 364 -0.43 -12.82 -11.79
CA PRO A 364 -1.57 -13.68 -12.06
C PRO A 364 -2.86 -13.12 -11.45
N SER A 365 -4.01 -13.48 -12.03
CA SER A 365 -5.32 -13.12 -11.48
C SER A 365 -5.45 -13.67 -10.06
N GLY A 366 -5.76 -12.80 -9.10
CA GLY A 366 -5.93 -13.20 -7.69
C GLY A 366 -4.89 -12.62 -6.73
N VAL A 367 -3.81 -12.01 -7.24
CA VAL A 367 -2.84 -11.27 -6.40
C VAL A 367 -3.51 -10.14 -5.60
N PHE A 368 -4.62 -9.59 -6.09
CA PHE A 368 -5.39 -8.54 -5.40
C PHE A 368 -6.71 -9.04 -4.79
N LYS A 369 -6.95 -10.36 -4.73
CA LYS A 369 -8.13 -10.89 -4.03
C LYS A 369 -8.00 -10.70 -2.51
N PRO A 370 -9.13 -10.50 -1.80
CA PRO A 370 -10.51 -10.49 -2.33
C PRO A 370 -10.96 -9.15 -2.97
N TYR A 371 -10.12 -8.11 -3.03
CA TYR A 371 -10.51 -6.78 -3.55
C TYR A 371 -10.78 -6.80 -5.05
N ALA A 372 -9.86 -7.39 -5.82
CA ALA A 372 -9.92 -7.44 -7.28
C ALA A 372 -9.49 -8.81 -7.79
N GLY A 373 -10.31 -9.38 -8.67
CA GLY A 373 -10.02 -10.63 -9.37
C GLY A 373 -9.33 -10.44 -10.72
N VAL A 374 -9.09 -9.20 -11.16
CA VAL A 374 -8.44 -8.93 -12.45
C VAL A 374 -6.95 -9.24 -12.39
N SER A 375 -6.39 -9.68 -13.52
CA SER A 375 -4.95 -9.72 -13.73
C SER A 375 -4.38 -8.31 -13.85
N THR A 376 -3.13 -8.17 -13.43
CA THR A 376 -2.44 -6.89 -13.29
C THR A 376 -0.98 -7.06 -13.66
N ALA A 377 -0.29 -5.98 -13.99
CA ALA A 377 1.15 -5.98 -14.18
C ALA A 377 1.81 -4.79 -13.48
N VAL A 378 3.10 -4.92 -13.21
CA VAL A 378 3.96 -3.78 -12.85
C VAL A 378 4.66 -3.29 -14.12
N LEU A 379 4.50 -2.01 -14.44
CA LEU A 379 5.29 -1.32 -15.45
C LEU A 379 6.43 -0.57 -14.77
N VAL A 380 7.65 -0.75 -15.27
CA VAL A 380 8.82 -0.01 -14.81
C VAL A 380 9.38 0.83 -15.96
N PHE A 381 9.41 2.14 -15.80
CA PHE A 381 9.90 3.05 -16.83
C PHE A 381 10.59 4.29 -16.27
N THR A 382 11.42 4.91 -17.09
CA THR A 382 12.16 6.14 -16.80
C THR A 382 11.74 7.24 -17.78
N LYS A 383 11.47 8.45 -17.27
CA LYS A 383 11.14 9.62 -18.10
C LYS A 383 12.39 10.21 -18.74
N THR A 384 12.45 10.23 -20.07
CA THR A 384 13.62 10.72 -20.81
C THR A 384 13.31 11.85 -21.82
N ASN A 385 12.04 11.99 -22.22
CA ASN A 385 11.55 12.86 -23.31
C ASN A 385 12.17 12.63 -24.70
N ASN A 386 13.04 11.64 -24.87
CA ASN A 386 13.75 11.36 -26.12
C ASN A 386 13.81 9.85 -26.47
N GLY A 387 12.99 9.02 -25.81
CA GLY A 387 12.99 7.57 -25.98
C GLY A 387 14.10 6.87 -25.20
N GLY A 388 14.68 5.82 -25.76
CA GLY A 388 15.74 5.02 -25.12
C GLY A 388 15.32 3.60 -24.72
N THR A 389 14.14 3.15 -25.18
CA THR A 389 13.74 1.75 -25.10
C THR A 389 14.38 0.95 -26.24
N ASP A 390 15.35 0.10 -25.93
CA ASP A 390 15.90 -0.85 -26.92
C ASP A 390 15.24 -2.22 -26.80
N HIS A 391 15.17 -2.71 -25.56
CA HIS A 391 14.55 -3.97 -25.18
C HIS A 391 13.74 -3.76 -23.91
N VAL A 392 12.62 -4.46 -23.80
CA VAL A 392 11.78 -4.48 -22.61
C VAL A 392 11.90 -5.85 -21.95
N TRP A 393 12.16 -5.87 -20.65
CA TRP A 393 12.21 -7.11 -19.88
C TRP A 393 10.81 -7.55 -19.47
N PHE A 394 10.41 -8.74 -19.91
CA PHE A 394 9.15 -9.35 -19.53
C PHE A 394 9.39 -10.44 -18.49
N TYR A 395 8.58 -10.46 -17.44
CA TYR A 395 8.58 -11.50 -16.42
C TYR A 395 7.16 -12.03 -16.20
N ASP A 396 7.01 -13.36 -16.18
CA ASP A 396 5.74 -14.06 -15.96
C ASP A 396 5.66 -14.61 -14.51
N MET A 397 5.11 -13.82 -13.59
CA MET A 397 4.89 -14.27 -12.21
C MET A 397 3.81 -15.36 -12.20
N GLN A 398 4.18 -16.53 -11.71
CA GLN A 398 3.27 -17.67 -11.49
C GLN A 398 2.71 -17.65 -10.07
N ALA A 399 3.51 -17.26 -9.07
CA ALA A 399 3.10 -17.24 -7.68
C ALA A 399 3.75 -16.10 -6.89
N ASP A 400 2.97 -15.49 -5.99
CA ASP A 400 3.42 -14.39 -5.13
C ASP A 400 3.63 -14.82 -3.65
N GLY A 401 3.69 -16.12 -3.38
CA GLY A 401 3.76 -16.67 -2.02
C GLY A 401 2.40 -16.88 -1.35
N TYR A 402 1.28 -16.63 -2.05
CA TYR A 402 -0.07 -16.86 -1.53
C TYR A 402 -0.98 -17.58 -2.54
N SER A 403 -1.99 -18.29 -2.05
CA SER A 403 -3.07 -18.82 -2.89
C SER A 403 -3.77 -17.68 -3.63
N LEU A 404 -4.24 -17.94 -4.86
CA LEU A 404 -4.93 -16.95 -5.70
C LEU A 404 -6.47 -16.97 -5.52
N ASP A 405 -6.92 -17.45 -4.36
CA ASP A 405 -8.32 -17.47 -3.93
C ASP A 405 -8.63 -16.31 -2.97
N ASP A 406 -9.89 -16.14 -2.57
CA ASP A 406 -10.28 -15.04 -1.68
C ASP A 406 -9.67 -15.14 -0.28
N LYS A 407 -9.21 -16.33 0.12
CA LYS A 407 -8.60 -16.56 1.43
C LYS A 407 -7.15 -16.10 1.49
N ARG A 408 -6.42 -16.11 0.37
CA ARG A 408 -5.00 -15.74 0.28
C ARG A 408 -4.18 -16.39 1.39
N SER A 409 -4.19 -17.73 1.42
CA SER A 409 -3.39 -18.50 2.38
C SER A 409 -1.93 -18.57 1.92
N PRO A 410 -0.94 -18.45 2.81
CA PRO A 410 0.48 -18.59 2.43
C PRO A 410 0.75 -19.93 1.76
N ILE A 411 1.56 -19.92 0.70
CA ILE A 411 2.07 -21.10 -0.01
C ILE A 411 3.60 -21.02 -0.13
N LYS A 412 4.23 -22.13 -0.52
CA LYS A 412 5.68 -22.21 -0.69
C LYS A 412 6.16 -21.49 -1.95
N ASP A 413 5.39 -21.59 -3.04
CA ASP A 413 5.78 -21.07 -4.35
C ASP A 413 5.73 -19.54 -4.35
N ASN A 414 6.85 -18.91 -4.68
CA ASN A 414 6.99 -17.46 -4.62
C ASN A 414 8.11 -16.99 -5.56
N ASP A 415 7.74 -16.20 -6.57
CA ASP A 415 8.66 -15.69 -7.58
C ASP A 415 9.33 -14.35 -7.19
N ILE A 416 8.89 -13.70 -6.10
CA ILE A 416 9.34 -12.33 -5.76
C ILE A 416 10.85 -12.21 -5.63
N ALA A 417 11.50 -13.17 -4.96
CA ALA A 417 12.95 -13.14 -4.80
C ALA A 417 13.68 -13.31 -6.14
N ASP A 418 13.16 -14.14 -7.05
CA ASP A 418 13.71 -14.34 -8.38
C ASP A 418 13.52 -13.09 -9.25
N ILE A 419 12.35 -12.45 -9.17
CA ILE A 419 12.06 -11.17 -9.85
C ILE A 419 13.07 -10.10 -9.44
N ILE A 420 13.28 -9.88 -8.14
CA ILE A 420 14.20 -8.86 -7.63
C ILE A 420 15.63 -9.14 -8.13
N ALA A 421 16.10 -10.38 -7.96
CA ALA A 421 17.45 -10.77 -8.35
C ALA A 421 17.71 -10.63 -9.86
N ARG A 422 16.76 -11.08 -10.69
CA ARG A 422 16.88 -10.98 -12.16
C ARG A 422 16.71 -9.56 -12.66
N TYR A 423 15.84 -8.76 -12.06
CA TYR A 423 15.69 -7.35 -12.44
C TYR A 423 17.00 -6.56 -12.22
N GLN A 424 17.66 -6.79 -11.08
CA GLN A 424 18.96 -6.18 -10.76
C GLN A 424 20.10 -6.66 -11.69
N THR A 425 19.95 -7.86 -12.27
CA THR A 425 20.94 -8.46 -13.18
C THR A 425 20.43 -8.62 -14.62
N ARG A 426 19.46 -7.80 -15.03
CA ARG A 426 18.72 -7.94 -16.31
C ARG A 426 19.58 -7.96 -17.57
N GLN A 427 20.79 -7.39 -17.52
CA GLN A 427 21.78 -7.52 -18.60
C GLN A 427 22.14 -8.98 -18.93
N ASN A 428 21.92 -9.92 -18.00
CA ASN A 428 22.18 -11.35 -18.19
C ASN A 428 21.03 -12.09 -18.90
N GLU A 429 19.90 -11.41 -19.14
CA GLU A 429 18.68 -12.01 -19.72
C GLU A 429 18.71 -12.08 -21.26
N THR A 430 19.77 -11.60 -21.91
CA THR A 430 19.85 -11.45 -23.38
C THR A 430 19.74 -12.74 -24.17
N ASN A 431 20.13 -13.88 -23.56
CA ASN A 431 20.17 -15.18 -24.24
C ASN A 431 18.99 -16.10 -23.85
N ARG A 432 18.04 -15.60 -23.04
CA ARG A 432 16.91 -16.42 -22.59
C ARG A 432 15.91 -16.65 -23.72
N SER A 433 15.39 -17.86 -23.77
CA SER A 433 14.40 -18.24 -24.77
C SER A 433 13.02 -17.66 -24.40
N ARG A 434 12.15 -17.54 -25.41
CA ARG A 434 10.74 -17.14 -25.23
C ARG A 434 9.89 -18.17 -24.48
N THR A 435 10.43 -19.35 -24.16
CA THR A 435 9.73 -20.40 -23.40
C THR A 435 9.97 -20.27 -21.90
N GLU A 436 10.97 -19.48 -21.49
CA GLU A 436 11.33 -19.27 -20.09
C GLU A 436 10.38 -18.28 -19.39
N GLN A 437 10.54 -18.18 -18.06
CA GLN A 437 9.74 -17.31 -17.20
C GLN A 437 10.01 -15.81 -17.45
N SER A 438 11.19 -15.47 -17.94
CA SER A 438 11.59 -14.10 -18.24
C SER A 438 12.44 -14.02 -19.51
N PHE A 439 12.31 -12.92 -20.26
CA PHE A 439 13.03 -12.68 -21.51
C PHE A 439 12.98 -11.21 -21.95
N LEU A 440 13.89 -10.80 -22.84
CA LEU A 440 13.95 -9.45 -23.40
C LEU A 440 13.24 -9.35 -24.76
N VAL A 441 12.26 -8.46 -24.92
CA VAL A 441 11.58 -8.21 -26.20
C VAL A 441 12.15 -6.95 -26.87
N PRO A 442 12.69 -7.02 -28.10
CA PRO A 442 13.16 -5.84 -28.83
C PRO A 442 12.02 -4.87 -29.15
N LEU A 443 12.31 -3.57 -29.12
CA LEU A 443 11.34 -2.51 -29.44
C LEU A 443 10.63 -2.77 -30.78
N ALA A 444 11.37 -3.10 -31.84
CA ALA A 444 10.80 -3.31 -33.17
C ALA A 444 9.71 -4.42 -33.21
N GLU A 445 9.84 -5.45 -32.36
CA GLU A 445 8.83 -6.50 -32.25
C GLU A 445 7.56 -5.98 -31.55
N ILE A 446 7.73 -5.11 -30.55
CA ILE A 446 6.60 -4.46 -29.84
C ILE A 446 5.84 -3.51 -30.78
N GLU A 447 6.57 -2.74 -31.60
CA GLU A 447 5.97 -1.86 -32.61
C GLU A 447 5.12 -2.64 -33.64
N GLN A 448 5.66 -3.76 -34.14
CA GLN A 448 4.96 -4.64 -35.08
C GLN A 448 3.70 -5.26 -34.47
N ASN A 449 3.70 -5.50 -33.16
CA ASN A 449 2.56 -6.00 -32.42
C ASN A 449 1.62 -4.90 -31.90
N ASN A 450 1.60 -3.73 -32.57
CA ASN A 450 0.73 -2.61 -32.21
C ASN A 450 0.88 -2.17 -30.74
N TRP A 451 2.13 -2.17 -30.27
CA TRP A 451 2.50 -1.73 -28.93
C TRP A 451 1.87 -2.57 -27.81
N ASP A 452 1.47 -3.81 -28.08
CA ASP A 452 0.93 -4.75 -27.09
C ASP A 452 2.02 -5.11 -26.06
N LEU A 453 1.73 -4.93 -24.78
CA LEU A 453 2.63 -5.26 -23.67
C LEU A 453 2.19 -6.51 -22.90
N SER A 454 1.37 -7.36 -23.51
CA SER A 454 0.99 -8.64 -22.90
C SER A 454 2.09 -9.66 -23.09
N ILE A 455 2.56 -10.26 -22.00
CA ILE A 455 3.62 -11.27 -22.07
C ILE A 455 3.24 -12.46 -22.96
N ASN A 456 1.95 -12.84 -22.97
CA ASN A 456 1.42 -13.93 -23.80
C ASN A 456 1.52 -13.68 -25.31
N ARG A 457 1.74 -12.43 -25.74
CA ARG A 457 2.00 -12.10 -27.15
C ARG A 457 3.37 -12.63 -27.61
N TYR A 458 4.33 -12.66 -26.69
CA TYR A 458 5.74 -12.93 -26.97
C TYR A 458 6.21 -14.28 -26.47
N LYS A 459 5.53 -14.83 -25.45
CA LYS A 459 5.86 -16.12 -24.85
C LYS A 459 5.54 -17.27 -25.82
N GLN A 460 6.50 -18.16 -26.02
CA GLN A 460 6.33 -19.39 -26.79
C GLN A 460 5.90 -20.51 -25.85
N VAL A 461 4.71 -21.05 -26.08
CA VAL A 461 4.22 -22.23 -25.34
C VAL A 461 4.69 -23.47 -26.08
N VAL A 462 5.59 -24.24 -25.46
CA VAL A 462 5.95 -25.57 -25.95
C VAL A 462 4.83 -26.52 -25.54
N TYR A 463 3.99 -26.89 -26.49
CA TYR A 463 3.07 -28.00 -26.29
C TYR A 463 3.88 -29.30 -26.37
N GLU A 464 4.19 -29.90 -25.22
CA GLU A 464 4.47 -31.34 -25.23
C GLU A 464 3.19 -32.02 -25.73
N GLN A 465 3.29 -32.73 -26.86
CA GLN A 465 2.23 -33.64 -27.25
C GLN A 465 2.06 -34.60 -26.09
N VAL A 466 0.98 -34.44 -25.31
CA VAL A 466 0.54 -35.47 -24.38
C VAL A 466 0.29 -36.69 -25.26
N GLN A 467 1.22 -37.64 -25.21
CA GLN A 467 1.14 -38.86 -25.96
C GLN A 467 0.04 -39.67 -25.28
N HIS A 468 -1.19 -39.47 -25.72
CA HIS A 468 -2.31 -40.29 -25.29
C HIS A 468 -2.08 -41.71 -25.82
N ASP A 469 -2.29 -42.70 -24.96
CA ASP A 469 -2.41 -44.08 -25.40
C ASP A 469 -3.43 -44.17 -26.54
N SER A 470 -3.21 -45.07 -27.49
CA SER A 470 -4.14 -45.17 -28.61
C SER A 470 -5.53 -45.57 -28.08
N PRO A 471 -6.63 -45.18 -28.74
CA PRO A 471 -7.96 -45.63 -28.36
C PRO A 471 -8.06 -47.16 -28.22
N ALA A 472 -7.27 -47.91 -28.98
CA ALA A 472 -7.19 -49.37 -28.86
C ALA A 472 -6.54 -49.83 -27.54
N ASP A 473 -5.47 -49.17 -27.10
CA ASP A 473 -4.80 -49.47 -25.83
C ASP A 473 -5.70 -49.12 -24.64
N ILE A 474 -6.41 -47.98 -24.71
CA ILE A 474 -7.39 -47.57 -23.69
C ILE A 474 -8.54 -48.58 -23.61
N ILE A 475 -9.07 -49.05 -24.74
CA ILE A 475 -10.14 -50.06 -24.77
C ILE A 475 -9.64 -51.38 -24.19
N ALA A 476 -8.45 -51.84 -24.57
CA ALA A 476 -7.87 -53.08 -24.04
C ALA A 476 -7.68 -53.02 -22.51
N GLU A 477 -7.27 -51.87 -21.99
CA GLU A 477 -7.12 -51.67 -20.55
C GLU A 477 -8.48 -51.64 -19.82
N ILE A 478 -9.51 -51.04 -20.41
CA ILE A 478 -10.88 -51.08 -19.88
C ILE A 478 -11.40 -52.52 -19.83
N GLU A 479 -11.21 -53.30 -20.90
CA GLU A 479 -11.63 -54.71 -20.96
C GLU A 479 -10.90 -55.55 -19.90
N ARG A 480 -9.60 -55.30 -19.69
CA ARG A 480 -8.81 -55.94 -18.63
C ARG A 480 -9.36 -55.63 -17.23
N LEU A 481 -9.61 -54.35 -16.95
CA LEU A 481 -10.14 -53.90 -15.65
C LEU A 481 -11.55 -54.44 -15.38
N ASP A 482 -12.41 -54.52 -16.39
CA ASP A 482 -13.74 -55.10 -16.24
C ASP A 482 -13.69 -56.62 -15.97
N ALA A 483 -12.75 -57.34 -16.58
CA ALA A 483 -12.52 -58.75 -16.28
C ALA A 483 -12.05 -58.95 -14.83
N GLU A 484 -11.09 -58.15 -14.36
CA GLU A 484 -10.61 -58.18 -12.97
C GLU A 484 -11.72 -57.84 -11.98
N ARG A 485 -12.53 -56.82 -12.27
CA ARG A 485 -13.70 -56.44 -11.47
C ARG A 485 -14.75 -57.54 -11.42
N ALA A 486 -15.05 -58.19 -12.54
CA ALA A 486 -15.98 -59.31 -12.59
C ALA A 486 -15.48 -60.49 -11.74
N GLN A 487 -14.19 -60.79 -11.80
CA GLN A 487 -13.57 -61.85 -11.02
C GLN A 487 -13.58 -61.54 -9.52
N ALA A 488 -13.23 -60.30 -9.13
CA ALA A 488 -13.30 -59.85 -7.73
C ALA A 488 -14.74 -59.92 -7.19
N LEU A 489 -15.74 -59.54 -7.99
CA LEU A 489 -17.15 -59.62 -7.63
C LEU A 489 -17.61 -61.09 -7.45
N ALA A 490 -17.12 -62.01 -8.28
CA ALA A 490 -17.43 -63.42 -8.18
C ALA A 490 -16.84 -64.04 -6.90
N VAL A 491 -15.59 -63.69 -6.55
CA VAL A 491 -14.96 -64.09 -5.28
C VAL A 491 -15.78 -63.56 -4.10
N LEU A 492 -16.17 -62.29 -4.12
CA LEU A 492 -16.98 -61.69 -3.06
C LEU A 492 -18.34 -62.38 -2.89
N LYS A 493 -19.02 -62.73 -3.99
CA LYS A 493 -20.27 -63.50 -3.96
C LYS A 493 -20.07 -64.92 -3.41
N GLY A 494 -18.93 -65.55 -3.73
CA GLY A 494 -18.59 -66.88 -3.22
C GLY A 494 -18.31 -66.92 -1.71
N LEU A 495 -17.91 -65.79 -1.10
CA LEU A 495 -17.74 -65.66 0.35
C LEU A 495 -19.06 -65.45 1.11
N LEU A 496 -20.15 -65.16 0.40
CA LEU A 496 -21.50 -64.99 0.97
C LEU A 496 -22.36 -66.27 0.88
N ALA A 497 -21.86 -67.31 0.21
CA ALA A 497 -22.45 -68.64 0.14
C ALA A 497 -21.73 -69.57 1.12
#